data_AF-A0A932Q8W3-F1
#
_entry.id   AF-A0A932Q8W3-F1
#
_cell.length_a   1.000
_cell.length_b   1.000
_cell.length_c   1.000
_cell.angle_alpha   90.00
_cell.angle_beta   90.00
_cell.angle_gamma   90.00
#
_symmetry.space_group_name_H-M   'P 1'
#
loop_
_entity.id
_entity.type
_entity.pdbx_description
1 polymer ?
#
loop_
_entity_poly.entity_id
_entity_poly.type
_entity_poly.pdbx_seq_one_letter_code
_entity_poly.pdbx_strand_id
1 'polypeptide(L)'
;MDILYREHDALRAQLAAARRLCELFETAEPLTHEVQRAWPDARTTLQELHSCLSITLPLHHRNEELSLYPRLLAANLSRPERTLIKEIAAEHAGLELLTGVLLDVITPWLRVSIPPRHVELPRFVGLVSELSLHLERHIAIEDQCILPLAATMLTAAQLDEVAAEIKKRTEPGRKPSRKPAAK
;
A
#
# COMPACT_ATOMS: atom_id res chain seq x y z
N MET A 1 -7.84 -15.30 -5.50
CA MET A 1 -6.62 -14.86 -4.79
C MET A 1 -5.75 -13.94 -5.63
N ASP A 2 -5.69 -14.12 -6.95
CA ASP A 2 -4.89 -13.32 -7.89
C ASP A 2 -5.00 -11.79 -7.75
N ILE A 3 -6.11 -11.28 -7.22
CA ILE A 3 -6.28 -9.85 -6.99
C ILE A 3 -5.32 -9.30 -5.93
N LEU A 4 -5.07 -10.03 -4.84
CA LEU A 4 -4.15 -9.61 -3.77
C LEU A 4 -2.70 -9.65 -4.25
N TYR A 5 -2.30 -10.70 -4.98
CA TYR A 5 -0.98 -10.75 -5.61
C TYR A 5 -0.74 -9.57 -6.56
N ARG A 6 -1.75 -9.18 -7.37
CA ARG A 6 -1.64 -7.99 -8.23
C ARG A 6 -1.53 -6.69 -7.43
N GLU A 7 -2.22 -6.58 -6.29
CA GLU A 7 -2.06 -5.44 -5.38
C GLU A 7 -0.63 -5.39 -4.82
N HIS A 8 -0.07 -6.53 -4.41
CA HIS A 8 1.32 -6.62 -3.93
C HIS A 8 2.34 -6.21 -5.01
N ASP A 9 2.16 -6.66 -6.24
CA ASP A 9 3.04 -6.28 -7.36
C ASP A 9 2.97 -4.77 -7.65
N ALA A 10 1.78 -4.18 -7.58
CA ALA A 10 1.61 -2.74 -7.73
C ALA A 10 2.31 -1.97 -6.59
N LEU A 11 2.16 -2.42 -5.34
CA LEU A 11 2.84 -1.82 -4.19
C LEU A 11 4.37 -1.88 -4.34
N ARG A 12 4.92 -3.03 -4.71
CA ARG A 12 6.36 -3.21 -5.00
C ARG A 12 6.86 -2.28 -6.11
N ALA A 13 6.10 -2.16 -7.20
CA ALA A 13 6.46 -1.27 -8.30
C ALA A 13 6.55 0.20 -7.85
N GLN A 14 5.62 0.64 -7.00
CA GLN A 14 5.60 2.00 -6.46
C GLN A 14 6.75 2.25 -5.47
N LEU A 15 7.09 1.28 -4.61
CA LEU A 15 8.28 1.38 -3.76
C LEU A 15 9.58 1.44 -4.57
N ALA A 16 9.69 0.62 -5.61
CA ALA A 16 10.86 0.64 -6.49
C ALA A 16 11.00 2.00 -7.22
N ALA A 17 9.88 2.61 -7.62
CA ALA A 17 9.89 3.96 -8.20
C ALA A 17 10.32 5.03 -7.18
N ALA A 18 9.81 4.93 -5.93
CA ALA A 18 10.21 5.83 -4.85
C ALA A 18 11.71 5.74 -4.52
N ARG A 19 12.28 4.53 -4.51
CA ARG A 19 13.73 4.33 -4.29
C ARG A 19 14.59 4.95 -5.40
N ARG A 20 14.21 4.79 -6.67
CA ARG A 20 14.90 5.47 -7.79
C ARG A 20 14.84 7.00 -7.64
N LEU A 21 13.74 7.52 -7.10
CA LEU A 21 13.63 8.95 -6.81
C LEU A 21 14.56 9.36 -5.66
N CYS A 22 14.72 8.55 -4.62
CA CYS A 22 15.71 8.77 -3.57
C CYS A 22 17.13 8.81 -4.13
N GLU A 23 17.51 7.85 -4.98
CA GLU A 23 18.82 7.80 -5.64
C GLU A 23 19.10 9.08 -6.46
N LEU A 24 18.09 9.56 -7.20
CA LEU A 24 18.19 10.83 -7.92
C LEU A 24 18.43 12.02 -6.98
N PHE A 25 17.73 12.07 -5.84
CA PHE A 25 17.85 13.14 -4.87
C PHE A 25 19.15 13.12 -4.06
N GLU A 26 19.74 11.95 -3.84
CA GLU A 26 21.02 11.81 -3.14
C GLU A 26 22.22 12.17 -4.02
N THR A 27 22.13 11.91 -5.32
CA THR A 27 23.24 12.10 -6.27
C THR A 27 23.25 13.49 -6.90
N ALA A 28 22.10 14.15 -6.99
CA ALA A 28 21.99 15.43 -7.68
C ALA A 28 22.09 16.62 -6.71
N GLU A 29 22.97 17.58 -7.04
CA GLU A 29 22.99 18.84 -6.31
C GLU A 29 21.66 19.59 -6.56
N PRO A 30 20.94 20.00 -5.51
CA PRO A 30 19.65 20.67 -5.67
C PRO A 30 19.82 21.97 -6.42
N LEU A 31 18.89 22.24 -7.34
CA LEU A 31 18.89 23.38 -8.27
C LEU A 31 19.85 23.26 -9.45
N THR A 32 20.50 22.11 -9.66
CA THR A 32 21.13 21.83 -10.96
C THR A 32 20.08 21.80 -12.08
N HIS A 33 20.51 22.16 -13.29
CA HIS A 33 19.68 22.07 -14.49
C HIS A 33 19.17 20.63 -14.72
N GLU A 34 19.87 19.62 -14.20
CA GLU A 34 19.48 18.22 -14.27
C GLU A 34 18.26 17.92 -13.39
N VAL A 35 18.27 18.32 -12.11
CA VAL A 35 17.10 18.17 -11.21
C VAL A 35 15.89 18.91 -11.76
N GLN A 36 16.09 20.13 -12.27
CA GLN A 36 14.99 20.89 -12.87
C GLN A 36 14.39 20.20 -14.09
N ARG A 37 15.23 19.56 -14.92
CA ARG A 37 14.80 18.81 -16.11
C ARG A 37 14.07 17.51 -15.73
N ALA A 38 14.52 16.82 -14.69
CA ALA A 38 13.92 15.59 -14.21
C ALA A 38 12.68 15.82 -13.32
N TRP A 39 12.44 17.05 -12.86
CA TRP A 39 11.38 17.38 -11.90
C TRP A 39 9.96 17.00 -12.36
N PRO A 40 9.53 17.19 -13.63
CA PRO A 40 8.20 16.76 -14.07
C PRO A 40 7.96 15.25 -13.89
N ASP A 41 8.98 14.43 -14.20
CA ASP A 41 8.90 12.97 -14.08
C ASP A 41 8.96 12.53 -12.61
N ALA A 42 9.83 13.18 -11.82
CA ALA A 42 9.89 13.00 -10.36
C ALA A 42 8.55 13.34 -9.70
N ARG A 43 7.91 14.45 -10.11
CA ARG A 43 6.61 14.87 -9.61
C ARG A 43 5.51 13.88 -9.99
N THR A 44 5.55 13.30 -11.18
CA THR A 44 4.62 12.24 -11.59
C THR A 44 4.79 11.01 -10.68
N THR A 45 6.02 10.57 -10.45
CA THR A 45 6.33 9.49 -9.50
C THR A 45 5.83 9.79 -8.09
N LEU A 46 5.99 11.02 -7.61
CA LEU A 46 5.46 11.44 -6.29
C LEU A 46 3.93 11.45 -6.24
N GLN A 47 3.26 11.79 -7.33
CA GLN A 47 1.79 11.74 -7.41
C GLN A 47 1.27 10.29 -7.37
N GLU A 48 1.94 9.39 -8.09
CA GLU A 48 1.62 7.96 -8.07
C GLU A 48 1.87 7.36 -6.69
N LEU A 49 3.02 7.65 -6.08
CA LEU A 49 3.34 7.25 -4.71
C LEU A 49 2.29 7.81 -3.73
N HIS A 50 1.96 9.09 -3.82
CA HIS A 50 0.93 9.70 -2.98
C HIS A 50 -0.43 8.97 -3.13
N SER A 51 -0.88 8.72 -4.36
CA SER A 51 -2.12 7.97 -4.61
C SER A 51 -2.05 6.55 -4.04
N CYS A 52 -0.91 5.89 -4.19
CA CYS A 52 -0.68 4.55 -3.65
C CYS A 52 -0.84 4.53 -2.12
N LEU A 53 -0.16 5.44 -1.42
CA LEU A 53 -0.16 5.48 0.04
C LEU A 53 -1.49 5.98 0.64
N SER A 54 -2.18 6.91 -0.03
CA SER A 54 -3.41 7.51 0.50
C SER A 54 -4.68 6.73 0.13
N ILE A 55 -4.64 5.87 -0.90
CA ILE A 55 -5.82 5.17 -1.42
C ILE A 55 -5.56 3.67 -1.51
N THR A 56 -4.56 3.25 -2.27
CA THR A 56 -4.36 1.83 -2.61
C THR A 56 -4.00 1.00 -1.38
N LEU A 57 -2.98 1.41 -0.61
CA LEU A 57 -2.52 0.67 0.56
C LEU A 57 -3.58 0.57 1.68
N PRO A 58 -4.28 1.66 2.07
CA PRO A 58 -5.38 1.56 3.03
C PRO A 58 -6.52 0.66 2.54
N LEU A 59 -6.82 0.69 1.24
CA LEU A 59 -7.86 -0.17 0.66
C LEU A 59 -7.45 -1.64 0.69
N HIS A 60 -6.18 -1.93 0.41
CA HIS A 60 -5.57 -3.25 0.49
C HIS A 60 -5.67 -3.84 1.92
N HIS A 61 -5.17 -3.14 2.94
CA HIS A 61 -5.32 -3.58 4.34
C HIS A 61 -6.78 -3.83 4.71
N ARG A 62 -7.67 -2.90 4.32
CA ARG A 62 -9.11 -3.02 4.57
C ARG A 62 -9.74 -4.25 3.90
N ASN A 63 -9.27 -4.61 2.71
CA ASN A 63 -9.73 -5.80 2.01
C ASN A 63 -9.40 -7.06 2.80
N GLU A 64 -8.20 -7.13 3.36
CA GLU A 64 -7.75 -8.27 4.15
C GLU A 64 -8.51 -8.37 5.47
N GLU A 65 -8.58 -7.27 6.20
CA GLU A 65 -9.25 -7.18 7.50
C GLU A 65 -10.75 -7.47 7.43
N LEU A 66 -11.42 -7.08 6.34
CA LEU A 66 -12.87 -7.27 6.20
C LEU A 66 -13.25 -8.58 5.50
N SER A 67 -12.42 -9.07 4.57
CA SER A 67 -12.78 -10.21 3.73
C SER A 67 -11.97 -11.46 4.01
N LEU A 68 -10.65 -11.35 4.17
CA LEU A 68 -9.74 -12.49 4.23
C LEU A 68 -9.52 -13.00 5.66
N TYR A 69 -8.99 -12.14 6.53
CA TYR A 69 -8.57 -12.54 7.88
C TYR A 69 -9.72 -13.09 8.74
N PRO A 70 -10.96 -12.53 8.71
CA PRO A 70 -12.06 -13.09 9.50
C PRO A 70 -12.39 -14.54 9.10
N ARG A 71 -12.33 -14.86 7.81
CA ARG A 71 -12.60 -16.21 7.29
C ARG A 71 -11.48 -17.19 7.68
N LEU A 72 -10.23 -16.76 7.59
CA LEU A 72 -9.09 -17.53 8.08
C LEU A 72 -9.18 -17.81 9.59
N LEU A 73 -9.48 -16.79 10.40
CA LEU A 73 -9.60 -16.94 11.85
C LEU A 73 -10.78 -17.83 12.28
N ALA A 74 -11.84 -17.91 11.45
CA ALA A 74 -12.96 -18.82 11.64
C ALA A 74 -12.66 -20.27 11.20
N ALA A 75 -11.58 -20.49 10.42
CA ALA A 75 -11.15 -21.82 10.02
C ALA A 75 -10.44 -22.56 11.18
N ASN A 76 -10.28 -23.87 11.05
CA ASN A 76 -9.63 -24.72 12.05
C ASN A 76 -8.10 -24.62 12.01
N LEU A 77 -7.58 -23.40 12.17
CA LEU A 77 -6.15 -23.12 12.20
C LEU A 77 -5.48 -23.71 13.45
N SER A 78 -4.16 -23.87 13.39
CA SER A 78 -3.32 -24.08 14.57
C SER A 78 -3.16 -22.78 15.38
N ARG A 79 -2.61 -22.87 16.60
CA ARG A 79 -2.31 -21.67 17.42
C ARG A 79 -1.28 -20.75 16.74
N PRO A 80 -0.14 -21.24 16.20
CA PRO A 80 0.83 -20.40 15.52
C PRO A 80 0.25 -19.62 14.32
N GLU A 81 -0.56 -20.26 13.47
CA GLU A 81 -1.18 -19.60 12.31
C GLU A 81 -2.14 -18.47 12.72
N ARG A 82 -2.93 -18.69 13.77
CA ARG A 82 -3.79 -17.63 14.34
C ARG A 82 -2.98 -16.47 14.91
N THR A 83 -1.85 -16.75 15.55
CA THR A 83 -0.96 -15.71 16.06
C THR A 83 -0.38 -14.90 14.90
N LEU A 84 0.12 -15.57 13.85
CA LEU A 84 0.69 -14.91 12.67
C LEU A 84 -0.28 -13.92 12.02
N ILE A 85 -1.54 -14.33 11.79
CA ILE A 85 -2.56 -13.43 11.20
C ILE A 85 -2.79 -12.19 12.07
N LYS A 86 -2.82 -12.36 13.40
CA LYS A 86 -3.01 -11.23 14.33
C LYS A 86 -1.82 -10.30 14.37
N GLU A 87 -0.60 -10.84 14.29
CA GLU A 87 0.63 -10.05 14.25
C GLU A 87 0.70 -9.23 12.96
N ILE A 88 0.44 -9.85 11.81
CA ILE A 88 0.42 -9.15 10.51
C ILE A 88 -0.68 -8.08 10.45
N ALA A 89 -1.89 -8.39 10.90
CA ALA A 89 -2.96 -7.38 10.99
C ALA A 89 -2.60 -6.21 11.93
N ALA A 90 -1.80 -6.45 12.97
CA ALA A 90 -1.34 -5.39 13.86
C ALA A 90 -0.25 -4.50 13.22
N GLU A 91 0.51 -5.00 12.24
CA GLU A 91 1.49 -4.21 11.49
C GLU A 91 0.82 -3.10 10.65
N HIS A 92 -0.43 -3.29 10.22
CA HIS A 92 -1.18 -2.30 9.42
C HIS A 92 -1.23 -0.92 10.08
N ALA A 93 -1.45 -0.86 11.40
CA ALA A 93 -1.49 0.41 12.13
C ALA A 93 -0.12 1.12 12.13
N GLY A 94 0.97 0.36 12.21
CA GLY A 94 2.33 0.91 12.12
C GLY A 94 2.61 1.47 10.71
N LEU A 95 2.23 0.72 9.68
CA LEU A 95 2.32 1.16 8.28
C LEU A 95 1.45 2.41 8.02
N GLU A 96 0.25 2.49 8.60
CA GLU A 96 -0.62 3.67 8.48
C GLU A 96 0.03 4.92 9.10
N LEU A 97 0.65 4.80 10.27
CA LEU A 97 1.38 5.91 10.90
C LEU A 97 2.56 6.36 10.03
N LEU A 98 3.39 5.43 9.56
CA LEU A 98 4.57 5.74 8.76
C LEU A 98 4.18 6.38 7.42
N THR A 99 3.13 5.89 6.78
CA THR A 99 2.62 6.45 5.52
C THR A 99 1.99 7.81 5.72
N GLY A 100 1.29 8.06 6.84
CA GLY A 100 0.83 9.40 7.22
C GLY A 100 1.98 10.41 7.31
N VAL A 101 3.07 10.04 7.98
CA VAL A 101 4.27 10.91 8.08
C VAL A 101 4.91 11.16 6.72
N LEU A 102 4.96 10.17 5.83
CA LEU A 102 5.48 10.33 4.48
C LEU A 102 4.55 11.20 3.60
N LEU A 103 3.24 11.04 3.72
CA LEU A 103 2.25 11.88 3.02
C LEU A 103 2.35 13.35 3.45
N ASP A 104 2.62 13.63 4.72
CA ASP A 104 2.86 15.00 5.22
C ASP A 104 4.10 15.65 4.58
N VAL A 105 5.10 14.86 4.20
CA VAL A 105 6.30 15.35 3.50
C VAL A 105 6.01 15.57 2.01
N ILE A 106 5.32 14.65 1.34
CA ILE A 106 5.09 14.70 -0.11
C ILE A 106 4.01 15.74 -0.49
N THR A 107 2.98 15.89 0.34
CA THR A 107 1.81 16.73 0.02
C THR A 107 2.18 18.19 -0.31
N PRO A 108 3.03 18.88 0.47
CA PRO A 108 3.49 20.23 0.13
C PRO A 108 4.23 20.30 -1.21
N TRP A 109 5.07 19.31 -1.52
CA TRP A 109 5.86 19.27 -2.75
C TRP A 109 4.97 19.16 -3.99
N LEU A 110 3.86 18.42 -3.89
CA LEU A 110 2.91 18.28 -4.99
C LEU A 110 2.12 19.56 -5.30
N ARG A 111 2.01 20.48 -4.33
CA ARG A 111 1.30 21.77 -4.48
C ARG A 111 2.11 22.84 -5.20
N VAL A 112 3.43 22.69 -5.26
CA VAL A 112 4.33 23.65 -5.91
C VAL A 112 4.90 23.08 -7.21
N SER A 113 5.34 23.96 -8.11
CA SER A 113 5.94 23.55 -9.39
C SER A 113 7.46 23.42 -9.33
N ILE A 114 8.08 23.69 -8.18
CA ILE A 114 9.53 23.64 -7.97
C ILE A 114 9.94 22.42 -7.15
N PRO A 115 11.16 21.87 -7.36
CA PRO A 115 11.69 20.79 -6.55
C PRO A 115 11.78 21.14 -5.05
N PRO A 116 11.75 20.13 -4.16
CA PRO A 116 11.96 20.33 -2.73
C PRO A 116 13.35 20.87 -2.42
N ARG A 117 13.50 21.48 -1.24
CA ARG A 117 14.81 21.99 -0.81
C ARG A 117 15.69 20.83 -0.33
N HIS A 118 17.00 20.94 -0.51
CA HIS A 118 17.98 19.93 -0.07
C HIS A 118 17.76 19.46 1.37
N VAL A 119 17.45 20.41 2.27
CA VAL A 119 17.27 20.15 3.70
C VAL A 119 16.11 19.21 4.00
N GLU A 120 15.15 19.07 3.08
CA GLU A 120 13.97 18.22 3.23
C GLU A 120 14.21 16.80 2.69
N LEU A 121 15.23 16.60 1.83
CA LEU A 121 15.51 15.34 1.15
C LEU A 121 15.93 14.21 2.10
N PRO A 122 16.84 14.41 3.09
CA PRO A 122 17.25 13.33 3.99
C PRO A 122 16.07 12.72 4.75
N ARG A 123 15.09 13.54 5.13
CA ARG A 123 13.88 13.05 5.82
C ARG A 123 13.04 12.16 4.91
N PHE A 124 12.83 12.59 3.66
CA PHE A 124 12.09 11.79 2.68
C PHE A 124 12.79 10.46 2.38
N VAL A 125 14.10 10.49 2.14
CA VAL A 125 14.90 9.27 1.88
C VAL A 125 14.82 8.30 3.06
N GLY A 126 14.96 8.79 4.29
CA GLY A 126 14.82 7.97 5.49
C GLY A 126 13.44 7.30 5.59
N LEU A 127 12.37 8.07 5.37
CA LEU A 127 10.99 7.56 5.43
C LEU A 127 10.69 6.54 4.32
N VAL A 128 11.15 6.77 3.08
CA VAL A 128 10.99 5.81 1.97
C VAL A 128 11.76 4.53 2.27
N SER A 129 12.96 4.63 2.82
CA SER A 129 13.78 3.45 3.18
C SER A 129 13.10 2.63 4.27
N GLU A 130 12.63 3.28 5.33
CA GLU A 130 11.89 2.65 6.43
C GLU A 130 10.60 1.99 5.92
N LEU A 131 9.78 2.73 5.15
CA LEU A 131 8.53 2.20 4.60
C LEU A 131 8.78 1.00 3.70
N SER A 132 9.78 1.08 2.82
CA SER A 132 10.07 -0.02 1.91
C SER A 132 10.48 -1.27 2.68
N LEU A 133 11.32 -1.15 3.71
CA LEU A 133 11.73 -2.27 4.55
C LEU A 133 10.52 -2.94 5.23
N HIS A 134 9.64 -2.14 5.84
CA HIS A 134 8.47 -2.66 6.53
C HIS A 134 7.47 -3.29 5.57
N LEU A 135 7.12 -2.62 4.48
CA LEU A 135 6.11 -3.08 3.54
C LEU A 135 6.58 -4.29 2.72
N GLU A 136 7.86 -4.36 2.33
CA GLU A 136 8.38 -5.55 1.65
C GLU A 136 8.38 -6.79 2.54
N ARG A 137 8.76 -6.63 3.81
CA ARG A 137 8.68 -7.72 4.79
C ARG A 137 7.24 -8.17 4.99
N HIS A 138 6.32 -7.22 5.15
CA HIS A 138 4.89 -7.48 5.33
C HIS A 138 4.33 -8.30 4.15
N ILE A 139 4.48 -7.79 2.94
CA ILE A 139 4.05 -8.46 1.70
C ILE A 139 4.70 -9.85 1.56
N ALA A 140 5.98 -10.00 1.92
CA ALA A 140 6.66 -11.29 1.84
C ALA A 140 6.02 -12.34 2.78
N ILE A 141 5.64 -11.94 3.99
CA ILE A 141 4.96 -12.84 4.92
C ILE A 141 3.57 -13.22 4.38
N GLU A 142 2.86 -12.27 3.79
CA GLU A 142 1.55 -12.56 3.21
C GLU A 142 1.65 -13.52 2.03
N ASP A 143 2.54 -13.24 1.08
CA ASP A 143 2.76 -14.08 -0.11
C ASP A 143 3.21 -15.50 0.23
N GLN A 144 4.09 -15.65 1.22
CA GLN A 144 4.72 -16.93 1.56
C GLN A 144 3.93 -17.73 2.60
N CYS A 145 3.10 -17.06 3.42
CA CYS A 145 2.41 -17.71 4.53
C CYS A 145 0.90 -17.52 4.47
N ILE A 146 0.41 -16.28 4.43
CA ILE A 146 -1.03 -16.00 4.60
C ILE A 146 -1.84 -16.45 3.38
N LEU A 147 -1.44 -16.07 2.16
CA LEU A 147 -2.17 -16.41 0.94
C LEU A 147 -2.15 -17.92 0.65
N PRO A 148 -1.03 -18.66 0.81
CA PRO A 148 -1.03 -20.12 0.74
C PRO A 148 -1.88 -20.79 1.82
N LEU A 149 -1.88 -20.25 3.05
CA LEU A 149 -2.75 -20.74 4.11
C LEU A 149 -4.23 -20.57 3.73
N ALA A 150 -4.61 -19.41 3.17
CA ALA A 150 -5.96 -19.18 2.67
C ALA A 150 -6.37 -20.17 1.58
N ALA A 151 -5.48 -20.46 0.63
CA ALA A 151 -5.73 -21.44 -0.42
C ALA A 151 -5.93 -22.87 0.12
N THR A 152 -5.32 -23.20 1.26
CA THR A 152 -5.43 -24.52 1.90
C THR A 152 -6.64 -24.62 2.82
N MET A 153 -6.97 -23.54 3.54
CA MET A 153 -7.97 -23.54 4.62
C MET A 153 -9.37 -23.12 4.16
N LEU A 154 -9.47 -22.37 3.07
CA LEU A 154 -10.75 -21.86 2.57
C LEU A 154 -11.19 -22.68 1.35
N THR A 155 -12.50 -22.88 1.24
CA THR A 155 -13.11 -23.49 0.06
C THR A 155 -13.04 -22.54 -1.15
N ALA A 156 -13.12 -23.10 -2.36
CA ALA A 156 -13.18 -22.31 -3.58
C ALA A 156 -14.30 -21.24 -3.54
N ALA A 157 -15.49 -21.60 -3.04
CA ALA A 157 -16.61 -20.67 -2.89
C ALA A 157 -16.28 -19.49 -1.96
N GLN A 158 -15.59 -19.75 -0.83
CA GLN A 158 -15.16 -18.68 0.08
C GLN A 158 -14.09 -17.78 -0.56
N LEU A 159 -13.18 -18.34 -1.35
CA LEU A 159 -12.15 -17.57 -2.06
C LEU A 159 -12.78 -16.70 -3.17
N ASP A 160 -13.81 -17.21 -3.85
CA ASP A 160 -14.58 -16.46 -4.85
C ASP A 160 -15.37 -15.31 -4.20
N GLU A 161 -15.97 -15.53 -3.02
CA GLU A 161 -16.60 -14.47 -2.24
C GLU A 161 -15.61 -13.38 -1.85
N VAL A 162 -14.42 -13.74 -1.35
CA VAL A 162 -13.36 -12.78 -1.03
C VAL A 162 -13.01 -11.95 -2.27
N ALA A 163 -12.77 -12.60 -3.41
CA ALA A 163 -12.44 -11.90 -4.65
C ALA A 163 -13.57 -10.97 -5.12
N ALA A 164 -14.83 -11.38 -5.00
CA ALA A 164 -15.99 -10.58 -5.35
C ALA A 164 -16.16 -9.36 -4.43
N GLU A 165 -15.94 -9.54 -3.12
CA GLU A 165 -15.97 -8.45 -2.13
C GLU A 165 -14.88 -7.42 -2.40
N ILE A 166 -13.65 -7.86 -2.65
CA ILE A 166 -12.51 -6.99 -2.99
C ILE A 166 -12.83 -6.21 -4.27
N LYS A 167 -13.22 -6.90 -5.34
CA LYS A 167 -13.58 -6.27 -6.62
C LYS A 167 -14.68 -5.21 -6.46
N LYS A 168 -15.70 -5.50 -5.65
CA LYS A 168 -16.79 -4.55 -5.36
C LYS A 168 -16.30 -3.28 -4.66
N ARG A 169 -15.22 -3.35 -3.86
CA ARG A 169 -14.63 -2.18 -3.18
C ARG A 169 -13.65 -1.41 -4.07
N THR A 170 -12.99 -2.09 -5.01
CA THR A 170 -11.96 -1.50 -5.89
C THR A 170 -12.52 -0.97 -7.21
N GLU A 171 -13.74 -1.34 -7.61
CA GLU A 171 -14.39 -0.79 -8.82
C GLU A 171 -14.79 0.70 -8.66
N PRO A 172 -14.26 1.61 -9.50
CA PRO A 172 -14.66 3.01 -9.46
C PRO A 172 -16.09 3.18 -10.01
N GLY A 173 -17.02 3.66 -9.17
CA GLY A 173 -18.31 4.21 -9.65
C GLY A 173 -19.59 3.66 -9.04
N ARG A 174 -19.57 2.74 -8.06
CA ARG A 174 -20.83 2.30 -7.43
C ARG A 174 -21.31 3.29 -6.38
N LYS A 175 -22.15 4.25 -6.79
CA LYS A 175 -22.99 5.03 -5.85
C LYS A 175 -23.69 4.05 -4.90
N PRO A 176 -23.72 4.29 -3.57
CA PRO A 176 -24.46 3.44 -2.66
C PRO A 176 -25.91 3.40 -3.11
N SER A 177 -26.44 2.18 -3.33
CA SER A 177 -27.86 2.01 -3.64
C SER A 177 -28.66 2.56 -2.45
N ARG A 178 -29.22 3.75 -2.59
CA ARG A 178 -30.26 4.24 -1.69
C ARG A 178 -31.39 3.20 -1.71
N LYS A 179 -31.57 2.47 -0.61
CA LYS A 179 -32.80 1.70 -0.39
C LYS A 179 -33.98 2.66 -0.60
N PRO A 180 -35.03 2.28 -1.36
CA PRO A 180 -36.24 3.08 -1.37
C PRO A 180 -36.81 3.07 0.05
N ALA A 181 -37.08 4.26 0.58
CA ALA A 181 -37.83 4.41 1.82
C ALA A 181 -39.20 3.78 1.58
N ALA A 182 -39.51 2.71 2.32
CA ALA A 182 -40.85 2.16 2.39
C ALA A 182 -41.76 3.24 2.99
N LYS A 183 -42.81 3.60 2.26
CA LYS A 183 -43.99 4.29 2.78
C LYS A 183 -45.11 3.27 2.91
#